data_AF-M1UZ11-F1
#
_entry.id   AF-M1UZ11-F1
#
_cell.length_a   1.000
_cell.length_b   1.000
_cell.length_c   1.000
_cell.angle_alpha   90.00
_cell.angle_beta   90.00
_cell.angle_gamma   90.00
#
_symmetry.space_group_name_H-M   'P 1'
#
loop_
_entity.id
_entity.type
_entity.pdbx_description
1 polymer ?
#
loop_
_entity_poly.entity_id
_entity_poly.type
_entity_poly.pdbx_seq_one_letter_code
_entity_poly.pdbx_strand_id
1 'polypeptide(L)'
;MPWKPEYEGEFPTLGWEMLDWYTDMLARPDRGEYEPLVLTPEQAKFVLDFYRLDPRTGRFVYRSAILSRAKKWGKSPLTGAVGIGEALGPVLFDGWDSKGRPVGKPWLDVMTPLVQFAATEEGQALNAFNPMLEMIRLGPVMDYYDVDPMDSFVALPRGRIEYITSAGRSKEGQRPVFVALDQTESWDNAQSRYLAEVVRRNLSGTGGRSLETPNSYVPGSNSVAEESFKVAEMMDEGKTQVANILVDHREAPADTDLSDRESLRAGLVYAYGDSAIENGGWRDLEPIIDDILNPRMNPQHARQYFLNQITHAADSYVSQPELRGIIDPSKKIHDGDTIVLGFDGSRGRVRGKADATALTGMRVEDKHLFEVGVWEAGPNDGQDWQPNVLDVDARVADCFERFNVVGFYADPSGWTGQVAGWEAKYHRFLRVRASRSEPIAAWPRGKDSRVSEMVEKLREAIVAGEVSMSSSAALLRHFLNARRRATRSGYLLYKDYPDSPDKIDAVYASMLAYMACIDAISAGVGRRRSKRKKGAFI
;
A
#
# COMPACT_ATOMS: atom_id res chain seq x y z
N MET A 1 -35.77 -12.51 -16.11
CA MET A 1 -34.98 -12.80 -14.89
C MET A 1 -35.97 -13.00 -13.74
N PRO A 2 -35.81 -14.04 -12.93
CA PRO A 2 -36.65 -14.29 -11.76
C PRO A 2 -36.41 -13.25 -10.63
N TRP A 3 -35.18 -12.76 -10.46
CA TRP A 3 -34.89 -11.65 -9.57
C TRP A 3 -35.56 -10.34 -10.02
N LYS A 4 -36.17 -9.63 -9.06
CA LYS A 4 -36.73 -8.29 -9.23
C LYS A 4 -36.33 -7.43 -8.01
N PRO A 5 -35.58 -6.34 -8.20
CA PRO A 5 -35.25 -5.45 -7.08
C PRO A 5 -36.51 -4.72 -6.61
N GLU A 6 -36.66 -4.60 -5.29
CA GLU A 6 -37.73 -3.87 -4.61
C GLU A 6 -37.44 -2.36 -4.56
N TYR A 7 -36.17 -1.98 -4.58
CA TYR A 7 -35.71 -0.59 -4.60
C TYR A 7 -34.48 -0.41 -5.49
N GLU A 8 -34.23 0.83 -5.89
CA GLU A 8 -33.08 1.17 -6.74
C GLU A 8 -31.75 0.82 -6.05
N GLY A 9 -30.90 0.07 -6.76
CA GLY A 9 -29.62 -0.38 -6.23
C GLY A 9 -29.66 -1.69 -5.45
N GLU A 10 -30.85 -2.28 -5.22
CA GLU A 10 -30.93 -3.60 -4.58
C GLU A 10 -30.29 -4.69 -5.46
N PHE A 11 -29.55 -5.59 -4.83
CA PHE A 11 -28.95 -6.76 -5.44
C PHE A 11 -29.40 -8.05 -4.73
N PRO A 12 -29.47 -9.18 -5.44
CA PRO A 12 -29.80 -10.44 -4.78
C PRO A 12 -28.65 -10.88 -3.88
N THR A 13 -28.97 -11.29 -2.66
CA THR A 13 -28.00 -11.77 -1.69
C THR A 13 -28.65 -12.80 -0.75
N LEU A 14 -27.88 -13.83 -0.38
CA LEU A 14 -28.25 -14.73 0.72
C LEU A 14 -27.94 -14.11 2.10
N GLY A 15 -27.33 -12.94 2.13
CA GLY A 15 -26.88 -12.31 3.36
C GLY A 15 -28.01 -12.00 4.33
N TRP A 16 -29.23 -11.71 3.85
CA TRP A 16 -30.39 -11.51 4.73
C TRP A 16 -30.73 -12.78 5.52
N GLU A 17 -30.83 -13.91 4.83
CA GLU A 17 -31.08 -15.22 5.44
C GLU A 17 -29.93 -15.58 6.41
N MET A 18 -28.69 -15.27 6.05
CA MET A 18 -27.54 -15.50 6.93
C MET A 18 -27.54 -14.59 8.17
N LEU A 19 -28.00 -13.34 8.07
CA LEU A 19 -28.10 -12.43 9.22
C LEU A 19 -29.12 -12.96 10.23
N ASP A 20 -30.30 -13.35 9.75
CA ASP A 20 -31.32 -13.98 10.58
C ASP A 20 -30.78 -15.27 11.22
N TRP A 21 -30.12 -16.12 10.42
CA TRP A 21 -29.49 -17.35 10.91
C TRP A 21 -28.43 -17.09 11.99
N TYR A 22 -27.58 -16.06 11.84
CA TYR A 22 -26.60 -15.70 12.86
C TYR A 22 -27.27 -15.27 14.18
N THR A 23 -28.31 -14.45 14.10
CA THR A 23 -29.05 -13.97 15.27
C THR A 23 -29.80 -15.11 15.98
N ASP A 24 -30.38 -16.04 15.21
CA ASP A 24 -31.14 -17.15 15.76
C ASP A 24 -30.25 -18.26 16.34
N MET A 25 -29.08 -18.51 15.76
CA MET A 25 -28.26 -19.68 16.07
C MET A 25 -27.05 -19.39 16.96
N LEU A 26 -26.49 -18.18 16.90
CA LEU A 26 -25.20 -17.87 17.52
C LEU A 26 -25.37 -16.96 18.73
N ALA A 27 -24.64 -17.27 19.80
CA ALA A 27 -24.49 -16.35 20.93
C ALA A 27 -23.52 -15.22 20.58
N ARG A 28 -23.71 -14.07 21.22
CA ARG A 28 -22.72 -13.01 21.25
C ARG A 28 -21.52 -13.46 22.11
N PRO A 29 -20.28 -13.44 21.60
CA PRO A 29 -19.10 -13.80 22.38
C PRO A 29 -18.78 -12.73 23.43
N ASP A 30 -17.93 -13.08 24.40
CA ASP A 30 -17.51 -12.19 25.51
C ASP A 30 -18.71 -11.71 26.38
N ARG A 31 -19.63 -12.63 26.64
CA ARG A 31 -20.80 -12.45 27.51
C ARG A 31 -20.91 -13.59 28.52
N GLY A 32 -21.25 -13.24 29.76
CA GLY A 32 -21.43 -14.22 30.84
C GLY A 32 -22.76 -14.97 30.78
N GLU A 33 -23.74 -14.41 30.07
CA GLU A 33 -25.06 -15.01 29.80
C GLU A 33 -25.33 -14.97 28.30
N TYR A 34 -26.26 -15.80 27.83
CA TYR A 34 -26.66 -15.82 26.43
C TYR A 34 -27.29 -14.48 26.02
N GLU A 35 -26.70 -13.87 24.99
CA GLU A 35 -27.28 -12.81 24.17
C GLU A 35 -27.20 -13.27 22.72
N PRO A 36 -28.21 -13.03 21.85
CA PRO A 36 -28.09 -13.36 20.44
C PRO A 36 -27.02 -12.50 19.75
N LEU A 37 -26.32 -13.08 18.77
CA LEU A 37 -25.38 -12.33 17.94
C LEU A 37 -26.15 -11.42 16.98
N VAL A 38 -26.17 -10.12 17.29
CA VAL A 38 -26.69 -9.09 16.39
C VAL A 38 -25.52 -8.30 15.81
N LEU A 39 -25.35 -8.40 14.49
CA LEU A 39 -24.31 -7.66 13.77
C LEU A 39 -24.67 -6.18 13.63
N THR A 40 -23.68 -5.30 13.69
CA THR A 40 -23.89 -3.86 13.45
C THR A 40 -24.29 -3.60 11.99
N PRO A 41 -24.89 -2.45 11.66
CA PRO A 41 -25.21 -2.10 10.26
C PRO A 41 -24.04 -2.25 9.28
N GLU A 42 -22.82 -1.86 9.66
CA GLU A 42 -21.61 -2.03 8.84
C GLU A 42 -21.23 -3.50 8.65
N GLN A 43 -21.31 -4.31 9.71
CA GLN A 43 -21.06 -5.75 9.65
C GLN A 43 -22.13 -6.46 8.79
N ALA A 44 -23.40 -6.06 8.94
CA ALA A 44 -24.51 -6.56 8.15
C ALA A 44 -24.31 -6.23 6.67
N LYS A 45 -23.94 -4.98 6.35
CA LYS A 45 -23.62 -4.58 4.98
C LYS A 45 -22.52 -5.46 4.37
N PHE A 46 -21.45 -5.74 5.12
CA PHE A 46 -20.39 -6.62 4.66
C PHE A 46 -20.92 -8.04 4.34
N VAL A 47 -21.75 -8.62 5.21
CA VAL A 47 -22.38 -9.94 4.97
C VAL A 47 -23.26 -9.90 3.71
N LEU A 48 -24.10 -8.87 3.54
CA LEU A 48 -24.93 -8.71 2.35
C LEU A 48 -24.09 -8.67 1.08
N ASP A 49 -23.01 -7.92 1.05
CA ASP A 49 -22.10 -7.85 -0.10
C ASP A 49 -21.36 -9.18 -0.30
N PHE A 50 -20.87 -9.83 0.76
CA PHE A 50 -20.12 -11.10 0.65
C PHE A 50 -20.96 -12.26 0.09
N TYR A 51 -22.26 -12.27 0.40
CA TYR A 51 -23.23 -13.24 -0.13
C TYR A 51 -23.98 -12.75 -1.37
N ARG A 52 -23.51 -11.67 -2.01
CA ARG A 52 -24.10 -11.13 -3.24
C ARG A 52 -24.04 -12.13 -4.40
N LEU A 53 -25.17 -12.24 -5.09
CA LEU A 53 -25.35 -13.12 -6.23
C LEU A 53 -25.45 -12.31 -7.54
N ASP A 54 -25.03 -12.94 -8.63
CA ASP A 54 -25.35 -12.47 -9.97
C ASP A 54 -26.83 -12.80 -10.28
N PRO A 55 -27.67 -11.81 -10.63
CA PRO A 55 -29.11 -12.01 -10.79
C PRO A 55 -29.50 -12.92 -11.97
N ARG A 56 -28.57 -13.20 -12.89
CA ARG A 56 -28.81 -14.05 -14.07
C ARG A 56 -28.41 -15.49 -13.82
N THR A 57 -27.29 -15.70 -13.14
CA THR A 57 -26.63 -17.00 -13.00
C THR A 57 -26.77 -17.59 -11.61
N GLY A 58 -27.10 -16.78 -10.59
CA GLY A 58 -27.11 -17.20 -9.19
C GLY A 58 -25.73 -17.53 -8.62
N ARG A 59 -24.65 -17.20 -9.36
CA ARG A 59 -23.27 -17.37 -8.88
C ARG A 59 -22.91 -16.22 -7.93
N PHE A 60 -22.06 -16.49 -6.94
CA PHE A 60 -21.49 -15.42 -6.14
C PHE A 60 -20.71 -14.44 -6.99
N VAL A 61 -20.97 -13.15 -6.79
CA VAL A 61 -20.19 -12.06 -7.39
C VAL A 61 -18.77 -12.07 -6.84
N TYR A 62 -18.65 -12.27 -5.51
CA TYR A 62 -17.38 -12.28 -4.81
C TYR A 62 -17.02 -13.70 -4.36
N ARG A 63 -15.79 -14.14 -4.70
CA ARG A 63 -15.23 -15.43 -4.26
C ARG A 63 -14.23 -15.26 -3.13
N SER A 64 -13.68 -14.06 -2.97
CA SER A 64 -12.83 -13.68 -1.86
C SER A 64 -13.21 -12.29 -1.37
N ALA A 65 -12.86 -11.99 -0.12
CA ALA A 65 -13.07 -10.68 0.47
C ALA A 65 -11.87 -10.23 1.30
N ILE A 66 -11.66 -8.92 1.37
CA ILE A 66 -10.72 -8.24 2.23
C ILE A 66 -11.52 -7.35 3.17
N LEU A 67 -11.61 -7.73 4.44
CA LEU A 67 -12.22 -6.93 5.50
C LEU A 67 -11.13 -6.21 6.28
N SER A 68 -10.76 -5.02 5.81
CA SER A 68 -9.73 -4.18 6.42
C SER A 68 -10.35 -3.04 7.24
N ARG A 69 -10.45 -3.29 8.54
CA ARG A 69 -11.01 -2.37 9.54
C ARG A 69 -10.02 -2.14 10.67
N ALA A 70 -10.22 -1.11 11.48
CA ALA A 70 -9.39 -0.84 12.65
C ALA A 70 -9.34 -2.03 13.64
N LYS A 71 -8.29 -2.08 14.47
CA LYS A 71 -8.16 -3.09 15.54
C LYS A 71 -9.32 -2.97 16.53
N LYS A 72 -9.89 -4.10 16.95
CA LYS A 72 -11.06 -4.21 17.84
C LYS A 72 -12.40 -3.74 17.26
N TRP A 73 -12.49 -3.54 15.93
CA TRP A 73 -13.76 -3.28 15.23
C TRP A 73 -14.75 -4.46 15.26
N GLY A 74 -14.29 -5.68 15.58
CA GLY A 74 -15.13 -6.90 15.59
C GLY A 74 -14.92 -7.85 14.40
N LYS A 75 -13.79 -7.74 13.69
CA LYS A 75 -13.45 -8.61 12.55
C LYS A 75 -13.44 -10.10 12.91
N SER A 76 -12.82 -10.46 14.04
CA SER A 76 -12.64 -11.85 14.44
C SER A 76 -13.98 -12.53 14.82
N PRO A 77 -14.86 -11.92 15.65
CA PRO A 77 -16.22 -12.42 15.83
C PRO A 77 -17.00 -12.57 14.52
N LEU A 78 -17.03 -11.55 13.66
CA LEU A 78 -17.74 -11.62 12.37
C LEU A 78 -17.23 -12.79 11.51
N THR A 79 -15.92 -12.97 11.44
CA THR A 79 -15.29 -14.05 10.68
C THR A 79 -15.60 -15.43 11.28
N GLY A 80 -15.68 -15.52 12.60
CA GLY A 80 -16.18 -16.69 13.33
C GLY A 80 -17.60 -17.06 12.90
N ALA A 81 -18.51 -16.09 12.92
CA ALA A 81 -19.90 -16.27 12.50
C ALA A 81 -20.02 -16.69 11.03
N VAL A 82 -19.28 -16.04 10.12
CA VAL A 82 -19.23 -16.44 8.70
C VAL A 82 -18.70 -17.87 8.56
N GLY A 83 -17.65 -18.24 9.30
CA GLY A 83 -17.11 -19.61 9.28
C GLY A 83 -18.11 -20.66 9.77
N ILE A 84 -18.87 -20.37 10.83
CA ILE A 84 -19.94 -21.25 11.32
C ILE A 84 -21.08 -21.33 10.30
N GLY A 85 -21.46 -20.20 9.69
CA GLY A 85 -22.44 -20.15 8.60
C GLY A 85 -22.02 -20.99 7.40
N GLU A 86 -20.78 -20.90 6.96
CA GLU A 86 -20.23 -21.74 5.87
C GLU A 86 -20.15 -23.23 6.24
N ALA A 87 -20.14 -23.56 7.53
CA ALA A 87 -20.18 -24.95 7.98
C ALA A 87 -21.60 -25.54 8.00
N LEU A 88 -22.60 -24.76 8.44
CA LEU A 88 -23.92 -25.28 8.84
C LEU A 88 -25.10 -24.55 8.18
N GLY A 89 -24.96 -23.26 7.89
CA GLY A 89 -26.03 -22.38 7.43
C GLY A 89 -26.35 -22.53 5.93
N PRO A 90 -27.45 -21.93 5.48
CA PRO A 90 -27.94 -22.00 4.10
C PRO A 90 -27.15 -21.08 3.14
N VAL A 91 -25.84 -21.32 3.03
CA VAL A 91 -24.90 -20.41 2.35
C VAL A 91 -24.80 -20.58 0.83
N LEU A 92 -25.40 -21.61 0.24
CA LEU A 92 -25.35 -21.88 -1.20
C LEU A 92 -26.64 -21.52 -1.90
N PHE A 93 -26.56 -20.91 -3.08
CA PHE A 93 -27.75 -20.62 -3.88
C PHE A 93 -28.44 -21.91 -4.37
N ASP A 94 -29.71 -22.09 -4.03
CA ASP A 94 -30.54 -23.23 -4.47
C ASP A 94 -31.64 -22.85 -5.46
N GLY A 95 -31.92 -21.56 -5.61
CA GLY A 95 -32.92 -21.06 -6.54
C GLY A 95 -33.56 -19.77 -6.09
N TRP A 96 -34.63 -19.40 -6.78
CA TRP A 96 -35.43 -18.23 -6.47
C TRP A 96 -36.79 -18.68 -5.93
N ASP A 97 -37.26 -18.02 -4.87
CA ASP A 97 -38.60 -18.25 -4.35
C ASP A 97 -39.69 -17.68 -5.29
N SER A 98 -40.96 -17.84 -4.90
CA SER A 98 -42.10 -17.33 -5.66
C SER A 98 -42.13 -15.80 -5.83
N LYS A 99 -41.41 -15.06 -4.98
CA LYS A 99 -41.26 -13.60 -5.03
C LYS A 99 -39.99 -13.18 -5.77
N GLY A 100 -39.19 -14.13 -6.24
CA GLY A 100 -37.91 -13.87 -6.90
C GLY A 100 -36.77 -13.58 -5.92
N ARG A 101 -36.89 -13.87 -4.62
CA ARG A 101 -35.82 -13.76 -3.62
C ARG A 101 -34.92 -14.99 -3.68
N PRO A 102 -33.60 -14.85 -3.45
CA PRO A 102 -32.71 -16.01 -3.44
C PRO A 102 -32.99 -16.89 -2.22
N VAL A 103 -32.88 -18.21 -2.42
CA VAL A 103 -33.03 -19.22 -1.36
C VAL A 103 -31.71 -19.96 -1.18
N GLY A 104 -31.29 -20.10 0.08
CA GLY A 104 -30.08 -20.78 0.46
C GLY A 104 -30.27 -22.29 0.73
N LYS A 105 -29.18 -23.06 0.61
CA LYS A 105 -29.04 -24.42 1.12
C LYS A 105 -27.65 -24.64 1.73
N PRO A 106 -27.48 -25.59 2.66
CA PRO A 106 -26.19 -25.81 3.30
C PRO A 106 -25.20 -26.57 2.43
N TRP A 107 -23.90 -26.42 2.72
CA TRP A 107 -22.86 -27.23 2.10
C TRP A 107 -23.05 -28.73 2.35
N LEU A 108 -23.64 -29.14 3.49
CA LEU A 108 -23.88 -30.53 3.87
C LEU A 108 -24.71 -31.32 2.84
N ASP A 109 -25.56 -30.64 2.09
CA ASP A 109 -26.38 -31.23 1.01
C ASP A 109 -25.57 -31.50 -0.26
N VAL A 110 -24.40 -30.87 -0.39
CA VAL A 110 -23.55 -30.90 -1.59
C VAL A 110 -22.27 -31.69 -1.35
N MET A 111 -21.59 -31.46 -0.22
CA MET A 111 -20.33 -32.12 0.14
C MET A 111 -20.05 -32.08 1.64
N THR A 112 -18.98 -32.73 2.07
CA THR A 112 -18.51 -32.64 3.46
C THR A 112 -17.81 -31.28 3.68
N PRO A 113 -18.34 -30.38 4.53
CA PRO A 113 -17.74 -29.08 4.77
C PRO A 113 -16.43 -29.19 5.56
N LEU A 114 -15.40 -28.48 5.09
CA LEU A 114 -14.18 -28.22 5.85
C LEU A 114 -13.98 -26.71 5.90
N VAL A 115 -14.03 -26.15 7.09
CA VAL A 115 -13.79 -24.72 7.33
C VAL A 115 -12.47 -24.54 8.05
N GLN A 116 -11.65 -23.60 7.60
CA GLN A 116 -10.31 -23.38 8.16
C GLN A 116 -10.09 -21.92 8.56
N PHE A 117 -9.50 -21.71 9.74
CA PHE A 117 -8.99 -20.43 10.19
C PHE A 117 -7.46 -20.45 10.10
N ALA A 118 -6.92 -19.76 9.11
CA ALA A 118 -5.50 -19.72 8.83
C ALA A 118 -4.85 -18.49 9.46
N ALA A 119 -3.68 -18.68 10.07
CA ALA A 119 -2.81 -17.61 10.56
C ALA A 119 -1.32 -17.99 10.43
N THR A 120 -0.42 -17.04 10.68
CA THR A 120 1.03 -17.34 10.67
C THR A 120 1.43 -18.20 11.87
N GLU A 121 0.82 -17.95 13.03
CA GLU A 121 1.07 -18.62 14.29
C GLU A 121 -0.24 -19.03 14.99
N GLU A 122 -0.16 -20.01 15.88
CA GLU A 122 -1.33 -20.60 16.55
C GLU A 122 -2.08 -19.57 17.40
N GLY A 123 -1.36 -18.75 18.17
CA GLY A 123 -1.97 -17.71 19.00
C GLY A 123 -2.79 -16.70 18.19
N GLN A 124 -2.38 -16.39 16.96
CA GLN A 124 -3.16 -15.54 16.06
C GLN A 124 -4.43 -16.25 15.59
N ALA A 125 -4.34 -17.52 15.20
CA ALA A 125 -5.51 -18.28 14.75
C ALA A 125 -6.59 -18.39 15.85
N LEU A 126 -6.16 -18.51 17.11
CA LEU A 126 -7.06 -18.57 18.26
C LEU A 126 -7.87 -17.28 18.49
N ASN A 127 -7.43 -16.11 17.98
CA ASN A 127 -8.17 -14.86 18.14
C ASN A 127 -9.54 -14.85 17.45
N ALA A 128 -9.69 -15.59 16.34
CA ALA A 128 -10.97 -15.81 15.67
C ALA A 128 -11.64 -17.12 16.11
N PHE A 129 -10.83 -18.14 16.40
CA PHE A 129 -11.34 -19.46 16.78
C PHE A 129 -12.01 -19.46 18.17
N ASN A 130 -11.46 -18.77 19.17
CA ASN A 130 -12.03 -18.76 20.53
C ASN A 130 -13.41 -18.06 20.60
N PRO A 131 -13.60 -16.85 20.03
CA PRO A 131 -14.94 -16.25 19.97
C PRO A 131 -15.94 -17.15 19.23
N MET A 132 -15.50 -17.85 18.19
CA MET A 132 -16.32 -18.81 17.45
C MET A 132 -16.75 -20.00 18.33
N LEU A 133 -15.86 -20.54 19.16
CA LEU A 133 -16.22 -21.57 20.14
C LEU A 133 -17.26 -21.07 21.15
N GLU A 134 -17.11 -19.84 21.66
CA GLU A 134 -18.11 -19.24 22.56
C GLU A 134 -19.47 -19.07 21.88
N MET A 135 -19.50 -18.59 20.64
CA MET A 135 -20.73 -18.46 19.85
C MET A 135 -21.49 -19.78 19.74
N ILE A 136 -20.79 -20.90 19.53
CA ILE A 136 -21.39 -22.23 19.42
C ILE A 136 -21.84 -22.74 20.80
N ARG A 137 -20.93 -22.70 21.80
CA ARG A 137 -21.17 -23.30 23.13
C ARG A 137 -22.31 -22.63 23.89
N LEU A 138 -22.50 -21.33 23.68
CA LEU A 138 -23.54 -20.55 24.36
C LEU A 138 -24.77 -20.33 23.46
N GLY A 139 -24.69 -20.65 22.17
CA GLY A 139 -25.72 -20.39 21.18
C GLY A 139 -26.70 -21.56 21.00
N PRO A 140 -27.92 -21.29 20.50
CA PRO A 140 -28.91 -22.33 20.19
C PRO A 140 -28.44 -23.35 19.14
N VAL A 141 -27.40 -23.06 18.36
CA VAL A 141 -26.92 -23.93 17.26
C VAL A 141 -26.74 -25.41 17.68
N MET A 142 -26.31 -25.69 18.92
CA MET A 142 -26.13 -27.07 19.40
C MET A 142 -27.46 -27.80 19.66
N ASP A 143 -28.57 -27.07 19.83
CA ASP A 143 -29.90 -27.65 19.97
C ASP A 143 -30.47 -28.10 18.62
N TYR A 144 -29.99 -27.50 17.52
CA TYR A 144 -30.47 -27.76 16.15
C TYR A 144 -29.52 -28.64 15.32
N TYR A 145 -28.23 -28.66 15.64
CA TYR A 145 -27.21 -29.38 14.89
C TYR A 145 -26.36 -30.25 15.81
N ASP A 146 -26.01 -31.45 15.34
CA ASP A 146 -25.07 -32.36 16.02
C ASP A 146 -23.63 -31.85 15.88
N VAL A 147 -23.26 -30.91 16.76
CA VAL A 147 -22.00 -30.17 16.74
C VAL A 147 -21.29 -30.35 18.08
N ASP A 148 -20.01 -30.70 18.04
CA ASP A 148 -19.16 -30.83 19.24
C ASP A 148 -17.98 -29.83 19.19
N PRO A 149 -18.07 -28.70 19.91
CA PRO A 149 -17.07 -27.64 19.87
C PRO A 149 -15.90 -27.93 20.82
N MET A 150 -14.94 -28.74 20.36
CA MET A 150 -13.68 -29.00 21.09
C MET A 150 -12.73 -27.79 21.01
N ASP A 151 -11.75 -27.73 21.92
CA ASP A 151 -10.83 -26.57 22.00
C ASP A 151 -9.90 -26.43 20.78
N SER A 152 -9.66 -27.51 20.03
CA SER A 152 -8.73 -27.52 18.88
C SER A 152 -9.42 -27.64 17.51
N PHE A 153 -10.68 -28.08 17.49
CA PHE A 153 -11.51 -28.18 16.29
C PHE A 153 -12.98 -28.33 16.71
N VAL A 154 -13.90 -28.03 15.80
CA VAL A 154 -15.33 -28.30 16.00
C VAL A 154 -15.73 -29.45 15.10
N ALA A 155 -16.27 -30.53 15.67
CA ALA A 155 -16.86 -31.60 14.89
C ALA A 155 -18.25 -31.16 14.40
N LEU A 156 -18.50 -31.36 13.10
CA LEU A 156 -19.80 -31.08 12.47
C LEU A 156 -20.52 -32.42 12.20
N PRO A 157 -21.83 -32.41 11.89
CA PRO A 157 -22.55 -33.64 11.54
C PRO A 157 -21.85 -34.44 10.43
N ARG A 158 -21.26 -33.71 9.48
CA ARG A 158 -20.21 -34.20 8.58
C ARG A 158 -19.15 -33.12 8.42
N GLY A 159 -17.89 -33.48 8.56
CA GLY A 159 -16.78 -32.53 8.36
C GLY A 159 -16.34 -31.86 9.65
N ARG A 160 -15.67 -30.72 9.54
CA ARG A 160 -15.13 -30.01 10.72
C ARG A 160 -14.78 -28.55 10.45
N ILE A 161 -14.70 -27.77 11.52
CA ILE A 161 -14.05 -26.47 11.57
C ILE A 161 -12.70 -26.64 12.29
N GLU A 162 -11.61 -26.15 11.72
CA GLU A 162 -10.27 -26.21 12.33
C GLU A 162 -9.51 -24.90 12.17
N TYR A 163 -8.43 -24.73 12.92
CA TYR A 163 -7.41 -23.72 12.59
C TYR A 163 -6.17 -24.36 11.99
N ILE A 164 -5.45 -23.60 11.16
CA ILE A 164 -4.21 -24.01 10.51
C ILE A 164 -3.15 -22.92 10.64
N THR A 165 -1.88 -23.32 10.73
CA THR A 165 -0.74 -22.39 10.79
C THR A 165 0.23 -22.63 9.64
N SER A 166 1.04 -21.62 9.32
CA SER A 166 2.05 -21.74 8.27
C SER A 166 3.13 -22.78 8.58
N ALA A 167 3.34 -23.12 9.86
CA ALA A 167 4.32 -24.12 10.31
C ALA A 167 3.96 -25.58 9.98
N GLY A 168 2.68 -25.89 9.75
CA GLY A 168 2.23 -27.26 9.46
C GLY A 168 2.56 -27.69 8.03
N ARG A 169 3.40 -28.72 7.85
CA ARG A 169 3.70 -29.29 6.52
C ARG A 169 2.47 -29.97 5.89
N SER A 170 2.25 -29.65 4.61
CA SER A 170 1.24 -30.13 3.65
C SER A 170 -0.23 -29.87 3.98
N LYS A 171 -0.77 -28.77 3.45
CA LYS A 171 -2.21 -28.47 3.34
C LYS A 171 -2.76 -28.66 1.93
N GLU A 172 -1.90 -29.04 0.99
CA GLU A 172 -2.26 -29.22 -0.41
C GLU A 172 -3.19 -30.43 -0.58
N GLY A 173 -4.23 -30.27 -1.39
CA GLY A 173 -5.21 -31.32 -1.66
C GLY A 173 -6.35 -31.42 -0.63
N GLN A 174 -6.35 -30.59 0.41
CA GLN A 174 -7.54 -30.40 1.24
C GLN A 174 -8.66 -29.75 0.41
N ARG A 175 -9.91 -30.02 0.78
CA ARG A 175 -11.10 -29.55 0.07
C ARG A 175 -11.95 -28.62 0.96
N PRO A 176 -11.43 -27.45 1.38
CA PRO A 176 -12.17 -26.52 2.20
C PRO A 176 -13.31 -25.86 1.43
N VAL A 177 -14.41 -25.55 2.12
CA VAL A 177 -15.52 -24.75 1.59
C VAL A 177 -15.38 -23.27 1.93
N PHE A 178 -14.70 -22.98 3.04
CA PHE A 178 -14.36 -21.62 3.46
C PHE A 178 -13.01 -21.59 4.17
N VAL A 179 -12.21 -20.57 3.89
CA VAL A 179 -10.99 -20.28 4.66
C VAL A 179 -10.94 -18.80 5.06
N ALA A 180 -10.85 -18.55 6.35
CA ALA A 180 -10.49 -17.25 6.90
C ALA A 180 -8.97 -17.14 6.99
N LEU A 181 -8.40 -16.02 6.54
CA LEU A 181 -6.98 -15.72 6.67
C LEU A 181 -6.85 -14.50 7.58
N ASP A 182 -6.44 -14.73 8.83
CA ASP A 182 -6.36 -13.65 9.81
C ASP A 182 -5.02 -12.93 9.76
N GLN A 183 -5.07 -11.60 9.93
CA GLN A 183 -3.91 -10.72 9.97
C GLN A 183 -2.98 -10.81 8.75
N THR A 184 -3.53 -10.87 7.53
CA THR A 184 -2.74 -11.04 6.30
C THR A 184 -1.74 -9.92 6.01
N GLU A 185 -1.81 -8.78 6.72
CA GLU A 185 -0.80 -7.72 6.70
C GLU A 185 0.55 -8.16 7.29
N SER A 186 0.54 -9.19 8.13
CA SER A 186 1.72 -9.78 8.78
C SER A 186 2.26 -11.02 8.06
N TRP A 187 1.63 -11.44 6.96
CA TRP A 187 2.04 -12.60 6.17
C TRP A 187 3.09 -12.20 5.13
N ASP A 188 4.24 -11.72 5.60
CA ASP A 188 5.29 -11.04 4.82
C ASP A 188 6.47 -11.96 4.43
N ASN A 189 6.40 -13.24 4.76
CA ASN A 189 7.46 -14.22 4.48
C ASN A 189 7.02 -15.29 3.47
N ALA A 190 8.00 -16.01 2.92
CA ALA A 190 7.75 -16.99 1.87
C ALA A 190 6.81 -18.13 2.29
N GLN A 191 6.84 -18.54 3.56
CA GLN A 191 6.05 -19.65 4.07
C GLN A 191 4.57 -19.29 4.23
N SER A 192 4.27 -18.11 4.77
CA SER A 192 2.91 -17.58 4.89
C SER A 192 2.29 -17.26 3.52
N ARG A 193 3.06 -16.67 2.59
CA ARG A 193 2.61 -16.48 1.21
C ARG A 193 2.29 -17.80 0.51
N TYR A 194 3.15 -18.81 0.66
CA TYR A 194 2.90 -20.14 0.12
C TYR A 194 1.62 -20.77 0.72
N LEU A 195 1.35 -20.57 2.01
CA LEU A 195 0.10 -21.02 2.62
C LEU A 195 -1.12 -20.36 1.97
N ALA A 196 -1.09 -19.04 1.73
CA ALA A 196 -2.18 -18.33 1.05
C ALA A 196 -2.41 -18.86 -0.38
N GLU A 197 -1.34 -19.12 -1.14
CA GLU A 197 -1.43 -19.75 -2.47
C GLU A 197 -2.07 -21.15 -2.41
N VAL A 198 -1.64 -21.99 -1.47
CA VAL A 198 -2.21 -23.34 -1.26
C VAL A 198 -3.70 -23.26 -0.94
N VAL A 199 -4.09 -22.39 -0.02
CA VAL A 199 -5.49 -22.18 0.39
C VAL A 199 -6.35 -21.74 -0.80
N ARG A 200 -5.90 -20.73 -1.56
CA ARG A 200 -6.62 -20.21 -2.74
C ARG A 200 -6.79 -21.28 -3.82
N ARG A 201 -5.77 -22.13 -4.04
CA ARG A 201 -5.85 -23.29 -4.97
C ARG A 201 -6.85 -24.33 -4.49
N ASN A 202 -6.81 -24.70 -3.21
CA ASN A 202 -7.74 -25.67 -2.62
C ASN A 202 -9.20 -25.22 -2.74
N LEU A 203 -9.49 -23.95 -2.45
CA LEU A 203 -10.83 -23.35 -2.58
C LEU A 203 -11.34 -23.34 -4.02
N SER A 204 -10.45 -23.20 -5.00
CA SER A 204 -10.81 -23.27 -6.42
C SER A 204 -11.33 -24.67 -6.81
N GLY A 205 -10.84 -25.73 -6.14
CA GLY A 205 -11.29 -27.11 -6.38
C GLY A 205 -12.66 -27.46 -5.79
N THR A 206 -13.16 -26.69 -4.84
CA THR A 206 -14.49 -26.89 -4.21
C THR A 206 -15.51 -25.87 -4.66
N GLY A 207 -15.09 -24.75 -5.23
CA GLY A 207 -15.95 -23.59 -5.44
C GLY A 207 -16.13 -22.74 -4.18
N GLY A 208 -15.40 -23.05 -3.10
CA GLY A 208 -15.43 -22.33 -1.82
C GLY A 208 -14.96 -20.88 -1.89
N ARG A 209 -15.03 -20.19 -0.74
CA ARG A 209 -14.69 -18.76 -0.61
C ARG A 209 -13.64 -18.48 0.47
N SER A 210 -13.03 -17.29 0.41
CA SER A 210 -12.09 -16.85 1.45
C SER A 210 -12.40 -15.46 1.99
N LEU A 211 -11.99 -15.21 3.23
CA LEU A 211 -12.08 -13.92 3.90
C LEU A 211 -10.73 -13.58 4.52
N GLU A 212 -10.11 -12.50 4.06
CA GLU A 212 -8.93 -11.92 4.67
C GLU A 212 -9.34 -10.83 5.66
N THR A 213 -8.80 -10.85 6.88
CA THR A 213 -9.08 -9.83 7.92
C THR A 213 -7.88 -9.00 8.32
N PRO A 214 -7.19 -8.34 7.37
CA PRO A 214 -6.01 -7.57 7.73
C PRO A 214 -6.39 -6.27 8.47
N ASN A 215 -5.43 -5.66 9.15
CA ASN A 215 -5.42 -4.21 9.35
C ASN A 215 -4.78 -3.54 8.12
N SER A 216 -4.42 -2.26 8.19
CA SER A 216 -3.65 -1.66 7.10
C SER A 216 -2.25 -2.30 7.01
N TYR A 217 -1.89 -2.69 5.78
CA TYR A 217 -0.56 -3.21 5.48
C TYR A 217 0.44 -2.07 5.32
N VAL A 218 1.72 -2.40 5.46
CA VAL A 218 2.82 -1.50 5.12
C VAL A 218 3.18 -1.73 3.66
N PRO A 219 3.06 -0.74 2.75
CA PRO A 219 3.52 -0.89 1.37
C PRO A 219 4.99 -1.34 1.32
N GLY A 220 5.32 -2.26 0.42
CA GLY A 220 6.65 -2.86 0.33
C GLY A 220 6.91 -3.99 1.33
N SER A 221 5.98 -4.30 2.23
CA SER A 221 6.13 -5.46 3.12
C SER A 221 6.11 -6.79 2.37
N ASN A 222 5.59 -6.81 1.14
CA ASN A 222 5.34 -8.02 0.36
C ASN A 222 4.46 -9.01 1.14
N SER A 223 3.51 -8.46 1.91
CA SER A 223 2.51 -9.21 2.64
C SER A 223 1.40 -9.75 1.72
N VAL A 224 0.69 -10.78 2.16
CA VAL A 224 -0.49 -11.30 1.45
C VAL A 224 -1.56 -10.22 1.30
N ALA A 225 -1.78 -9.40 2.33
CA ALA A 225 -2.72 -8.28 2.24
C ALA A 225 -2.32 -7.29 1.13
N GLU A 226 -1.05 -6.88 1.06
CA GLU A 226 -0.56 -5.98 0.02
C GLU A 226 -0.79 -6.54 -1.40
N GLU A 227 -0.57 -7.84 -1.59
CA GLU A 227 -0.86 -8.51 -2.87
C GLU A 227 -2.36 -8.45 -3.20
N SER A 228 -3.22 -8.77 -2.23
CA SER A 228 -4.67 -8.77 -2.40
C SER A 228 -5.21 -7.37 -2.75
N PHE A 229 -4.71 -6.33 -2.08
CA PHE A 229 -5.07 -4.94 -2.37
C PHE A 229 -4.57 -4.49 -3.76
N LYS A 230 -3.36 -4.85 -4.17
CA LYS A 230 -2.86 -4.57 -5.54
C LYS A 230 -3.75 -5.20 -6.61
N VAL A 231 -4.23 -6.42 -6.39
CA VAL A 231 -5.18 -7.05 -7.33
C VAL A 231 -6.48 -6.26 -7.36
N ALA A 232 -7.03 -5.87 -6.21
CA ALA A 232 -8.25 -5.07 -6.16
C ALA A 232 -8.11 -3.71 -6.86
N GLU A 233 -7.00 -3.00 -6.68
CA GLU A 233 -6.69 -1.76 -7.42
C GLU A 233 -6.69 -2.02 -8.94
N MET A 234 -6.07 -3.10 -9.40
CA MET A 234 -6.12 -3.49 -10.81
C MET A 234 -7.54 -3.78 -11.29
N MET A 235 -8.44 -4.30 -10.43
CA MET A 235 -9.85 -4.53 -10.79
C MET A 235 -10.56 -3.19 -11.03
N ASP A 236 -10.38 -2.23 -10.13
CA ASP A 236 -10.98 -0.90 -10.21
C ASP A 236 -10.48 -0.12 -11.43
N GLU A 237 -9.20 -0.30 -11.78
CA GLU A 237 -8.60 0.29 -12.98
C GLU A 237 -8.93 -0.47 -14.29
N GLY A 238 -9.62 -1.61 -14.22
CA GLY A 238 -9.92 -2.45 -15.38
C GLY A 238 -8.68 -3.11 -16.02
N LYS A 239 -7.58 -3.25 -15.26
CA LYS A 239 -6.32 -3.84 -15.72
C LYS A 239 -6.24 -5.36 -15.51
N THR A 240 -7.26 -5.97 -14.93
CA THR A 240 -7.38 -7.43 -14.76
C THR A 240 -8.74 -7.94 -15.22
N GLN A 241 -8.80 -9.21 -15.64
CA GLN A 241 -10.04 -9.92 -15.96
C GLN A 241 -10.71 -10.53 -14.72
N VAL A 242 -10.03 -10.50 -13.57
CA VAL A 242 -10.54 -10.96 -12.29
C VAL A 242 -11.41 -9.85 -11.70
N ALA A 243 -12.68 -10.13 -11.40
CA ALA A 243 -13.62 -9.14 -10.87
C ALA A 243 -14.47 -9.73 -9.73
N ASN A 244 -13.82 -10.39 -8.76
CA ASN A 244 -14.49 -11.21 -7.76
C ASN A 244 -13.92 -11.07 -6.33
N ILE A 245 -13.17 -9.99 -6.06
CA ILE A 245 -12.72 -9.62 -4.71
C ILE A 245 -13.63 -8.53 -4.15
N LEU A 246 -14.25 -8.79 -3.00
CA LEU A 246 -14.93 -7.75 -2.22
C LEU A 246 -13.91 -7.02 -1.36
N VAL A 247 -13.75 -5.71 -1.55
CA VAL A 247 -12.91 -4.90 -0.66
C VAL A 247 -13.80 -4.09 0.26
N ASP A 248 -13.64 -4.30 1.57
CA ASP A 248 -14.20 -3.43 2.58
C ASP A 248 -13.06 -2.85 3.44
N HIS A 249 -12.61 -1.66 3.04
CA HIS A 249 -11.52 -0.95 3.68
C HIS A 249 -11.96 0.43 4.13
N ARG A 250 -11.60 0.82 5.36
CA ARG A 250 -11.85 2.18 5.87
C ARG A 250 -10.66 2.70 6.64
N GLU A 251 -10.18 3.86 6.21
CA GLU A 251 -9.10 4.62 6.85
C GLU A 251 -9.65 5.90 7.46
N ALA A 252 -9.02 6.42 8.51
CA ALA A 252 -9.26 7.80 8.90
C ALA A 252 -8.88 8.75 7.74
N PRO A 253 -9.54 9.91 7.61
CA PRO A 253 -9.18 10.92 6.61
C PRO A 253 -7.67 11.24 6.61
N ALA A 254 -7.07 11.38 5.44
CA ALA A 254 -5.62 11.55 5.29
C ALA A 254 -5.08 12.80 6.02
N ASP A 255 -5.91 13.84 6.11
CA ASP A 255 -5.69 15.11 6.79
C ASP A 255 -5.91 15.08 8.31
N THR A 256 -6.17 13.90 8.90
CA THR A 256 -6.20 13.72 10.36
C THR A 256 -4.87 14.17 10.97
N ASP A 257 -4.92 15.21 11.80
CA ASP A 257 -3.79 15.74 12.57
C ASP A 257 -3.65 14.96 13.87
N LEU A 258 -2.50 14.30 14.05
CA LEU A 258 -2.22 13.49 15.23
C LEU A 258 -1.92 14.32 16.48
N SER A 259 -1.59 15.60 16.31
CA SER A 259 -1.26 16.52 17.39
C SER A 259 -2.46 17.30 17.90
N ASP A 260 -3.51 17.41 17.09
CA ASP A 260 -4.78 18.00 17.48
C ASP A 260 -5.75 16.93 17.97
N ARG A 261 -6.19 17.06 19.23
CA ARG A 261 -7.07 16.07 19.86
C ARG A 261 -8.43 15.99 19.17
N GLU A 262 -8.98 17.11 18.70
CA GLU A 262 -10.29 17.13 18.04
C GLU A 262 -10.23 16.48 16.66
N SER A 263 -9.23 16.85 15.84
CA SER A 263 -8.96 16.20 14.55
C SER A 263 -8.74 14.69 14.72
N LEU A 264 -7.88 14.29 15.67
CA LEU A 264 -7.59 12.89 15.94
C LEU A 264 -8.84 12.09 16.35
N ARG A 265 -9.66 12.66 17.24
CA ARG A 265 -10.92 12.04 17.65
C ARG A 265 -11.87 11.85 16.46
N ALA A 266 -12.05 12.87 15.63
CA ALA A 266 -12.90 12.77 14.45
C ALA A 266 -12.40 11.68 13.48
N GLY A 267 -11.09 11.61 13.24
CA GLY A 267 -10.47 10.58 12.43
C GLY A 267 -10.67 9.16 12.99
N LEU A 268 -10.52 8.99 14.31
CA LEU A 268 -10.75 7.70 14.98
C LEU A 268 -12.22 7.28 14.93
N VAL A 269 -13.17 8.18 15.21
CA VAL A 269 -14.61 7.87 15.11
C VAL A 269 -14.96 7.40 13.70
N TYR A 270 -14.41 8.05 12.66
CA TYR A 270 -14.60 7.60 11.29
C TYR A 270 -14.02 6.20 11.05
N ALA A 271 -12.75 5.98 11.39
CA ALA A 271 -12.05 4.71 11.16
C ALA A 271 -12.67 3.53 11.92
N TYR A 272 -13.17 3.77 13.13
CA TYR A 272 -13.82 2.76 13.97
C TYR A 272 -15.29 2.55 13.66
N GLY A 273 -15.97 3.49 12.96
CA GLY A 273 -17.34 3.31 12.51
C GLY A 273 -18.29 2.88 13.63
N ASP A 274 -19.14 1.89 13.35
CA ASP A 274 -20.12 1.37 14.31
C ASP A 274 -19.52 0.82 15.61
N SER A 275 -18.22 0.46 15.61
CA SER A 275 -17.59 -0.06 16.81
C SER A 275 -17.27 1.02 17.85
N ALA A 276 -17.25 2.30 17.48
CA ALA A 276 -17.03 3.42 18.39
C ALA A 276 -18.23 3.64 19.31
N ILE A 277 -18.01 3.96 20.60
CA ILE A 277 -19.09 4.26 21.55
C ILE A 277 -19.96 5.44 21.08
N GLU A 278 -19.36 6.42 20.41
CA GLU A 278 -20.04 7.56 19.80
C GLU A 278 -21.11 7.15 18.78
N ASN A 279 -20.98 5.96 18.20
CA ASN A 279 -21.91 5.37 17.24
C ASN A 279 -22.73 4.20 17.85
N GLY A 280 -22.72 4.05 19.19
CA GLY A 280 -23.45 2.98 19.90
C GLY A 280 -22.70 1.65 20.01
N GLY A 281 -21.42 1.63 19.64
CA GLY A 281 -20.53 0.47 19.74
C GLY A 281 -19.92 0.25 21.13
N TRP A 282 -18.83 -0.50 21.16
CA TRP A 282 -18.16 -0.96 22.40
C TRP A 282 -16.75 -0.39 22.59
N ARG A 283 -16.21 0.35 21.62
CA ARG A 283 -14.84 0.85 21.66
C ARG A 283 -14.79 2.26 22.21
N ASP A 284 -14.22 2.39 23.40
CA ASP A 284 -13.75 3.66 23.92
C ASP A 284 -12.46 4.09 23.20
N LEU A 285 -12.50 5.28 22.61
CA LEU A 285 -11.43 5.87 21.82
C LEU A 285 -10.51 6.78 22.66
N GLU A 286 -10.92 7.21 23.86
CA GLU A 286 -10.11 8.14 24.69
C GLU A 286 -8.74 7.56 25.07
N PRO A 287 -8.62 6.29 25.51
CA PRO A 287 -7.32 5.70 25.77
C PRO A 287 -6.42 5.64 24.52
N ILE A 288 -7.02 5.49 23.33
CA ILE A 288 -6.26 5.47 22.06
C ILE A 288 -5.72 6.87 21.76
N ILE A 289 -6.56 7.89 21.94
CA ILE A 289 -6.16 9.29 21.76
C ILE A 289 -4.99 9.62 22.69
N ASP A 290 -5.07 9.23 23.96
CA ASP A 290 -4.01 9.46 24.94
C ASP A 290 -2.71 8.71 24.59
N ASP A 291 -2.81 7.49 24.07
CA ASP A 291 -1.65 6.72 23.59
C ASP A 291 -1.01 7.36 22.35
N ILE A 292 -1.81 7.87 21.40
CA ILE A 292 -1.31 8.51 20.18
C ILE A 292 -0.63 9.84 20.48
N LEU A 293 -1.20 10.63 21.39
CA LEU A 293 -0.61 11.90 21.83
C LEU A 293 0.63 11.71 22.73
N ASN A 294 0.90 10.48 23.19
CA ASN A 294 2.11 10.18 23.94
C ASN A 294 3.35 10.37 23.05
N PRO A 295 4.34 11.19 23.44
CA PRO A 295 5.55 11.43 22.63
C PRO A 295 6.39 10.17 22.34
N ARG A 296 6.16 9.07 23.07
CA ARG A 296 6.78 7.77 22.81
C ARG A 296 6.15 7.02 21.63
N MET A 297 4.94 7.39 21.23
CA MET A 297 4.25 6.76 20.11
C MET A 297 4.90 7.19 18.80
N ASN A 298 5.19 6.21 17.94
CA ASN A 298 5.63 6.51 16.59
C ASN A 298 4.41 6.97 15.75
N PRO A 299 4.42 8.17 15.14
CA PRO A 299 3.31 8.67 14.35
C PRO A 299 2.88 7.75 13.20
N GLN A 300 3.82 7.03 12.57
CA GLN A 300 3.49 6.09 11.51
C GLN A 300 2.80 4.84 12.06
N HIS A 301 3.26 4.33 13.21
CA HIS A 301 2.57 3.23 13.89
C HIS A 301 1.17 3.65 14.32
N ALA A 302 1.00 4.91 14.77
CA ALA A 302 -0.31 5.42 15.13
C ALA A 302 -1.28 5.43 13.93
N ARG A 303 -0.81 5.95 12.79
CA ARG A 303 -1.58 5.97 11.54
C ARG A 303 -1.94 4.57 11.05
N GLN A 304 -0.98 3.65 11.07
CA GLN A 304 -1.22 2.28 10.65
C GLN A 304 -2.17 1.55 11.61
N TYR A 305 -1.82 1.44 12.90
CA TYR A 305 -2.50 0.53 13.80
C TYR A 305 -3.82 1.05 14.39
N PHE A 306 -4.00 2.37 14.49
CA PHE A 306 -5.21 2.96 15.06
C PHE A 306 -6.08 3.64 14.01
N LEU A 307 -5.49 4.41 13.09
CA LEU A 307 -6.25 5.09 12.03
C LEU A 307 -6.51 4.18 10.81
N ASN A 308 -5.98 2.96 10.82
CA ASN A 308 -6.10 1.98 9.74
C ASN A 308 -5.66 2.55 8.38
N GLN A 309 -4.76 3.52 8.36
CA GLN A 309 -4.23 4.11 7.14
C GLN A 309 -3.16 3.20 6.55
N ILE A 310 -3.25 2.90 5.26
CA ILE A 310 -2.16 2.35 4.46
C ILE A 310 -1.14 3.48 4.35
N THR A 311 -0.24 3.54 5.34
CA THR A 311 0.82 4.55 5.38
C THR A 311 1.83 4.31 4.27
N HIS A 312 2.75 5.24 4.05
CA HIS A 312 3.95 4.92 3.27
C HIS A 312 4.77 3.82 3.98
N ALA A 313 5.58 3.08 3.22
CA ALA A 313 6.56 2.17 3.80
C ALA A 313 7.38 2.92 4.85
N ALA A 314 7.67 2.33 6.03
CA ALA A 314 8.40 3.02 7.10
C ALA A 314 9.81 3.49 6.67
N ASP A 315 10.33 2.87 5.60
CA ASP A 315 11.55 3.22 4.91
C ASP A 315 11.31 4.12 3.68
N SER A 316 10.15 4.73 3.46
CA SER A 316 9.98 5.65 2.33
C SER A 316 10.92 6.85 2.44
N TYR A 317 11.51 7.26 1.33
CA TYR A 317 12.41 8.42 1.31
C TYR A 317 11.68 9.72 1.63
N VAL A 318 10.53 9.92 0.99
CA VAL A 318 9.59 11.03 1.20
C VAL A 318 8.16 10.49 1.05
N SER A 319 7.23 11.09 1.78
CA SER A 319 5.80 10.77 1.70
C SER A 319 5.12 11.46 0.53
N GLN A 320 3.95 10.95 0.12
CA GLN A 320 3.15 11.57 -0.92
C GLN A 320 2.62 12.96 -0.52
N PRO A 321 2.17 13.22 0.73
CA PRO A 321 1.84 14.57 1.16
C PRO A 321 3.02 15.55 1.09
N GLU A 322 4.22 15.15 1.53
CA GLU A 322 5.43 16.00 1.45
C GLU A 322 5.77 16.35 0.00
N LEU A 323 5.74 15.36 -0.91
CA LEU A 323 5.94 15.60 -2.34
C LEU A 323 4.88 16.51 -2.96
N ARG A 324 3.60 16.25 -2.68
CA ARG A 324 2.50 17.07 -3.20
C ARG A 324 2.59 18.50 -2.70
N GLY A 325 3.07 18.71 -1.48
CA GLY A 325 3.29 20.03 -0.90
C GLY A 325 4.31 20.89 -1.64
N ILE A 326 5.25 20.28 -2.37
CA ILE A 326 6.27 21.01 -3.15
C ILE A 326 5.98 21.08 -4.65
N ILE A 327 4.95 20.40 -5.15
CA ILE A 327 4.58 20.46 -6.59
C ILE A 327 3.94 21.82 -6.88
N ASP A 328 4.56 22.58 -7.77
CA ASP A 328 4.08 23.90 -8.18
C ASP A 328 3.99 23.98 -9.72
N PRO A 329 2.80 23.71 -10.31
CA PRO A 329 2.62 23.76 -11.76
C PRO A 329 2.59 25.19 -12.32
N SER A 330 2.54 26.22 -11.47
CA SER A 330 2.54 27.62 -11.91
C SER A 330 3.93 28.10 -12.33
N LYS A 331 4.98 27.47 -11.79
CA LYS A 331 6.38 27.76 -12.12
C LYS A 331 6.77 27.09 -13.43
N LYS A 332 6.99 27.90 -14.47
CA LYS A 332 7.53 27.43 -15.74
C LYS A 332 9.01 27.78 -15.86
N ILE A 333 9.76 26.91 -16.54
CA ILE A 333 11.16 27.15 -16.91
C ILE A 333 11.18 27.83 -18.27
N HIS A 334 11.93 28.92 -18.37
CA HIS A 334 12.04 29.73 -19.58
C HIS A 334 13.45 29.66 -20.16
N ASP A 335 13.57 29.84 -21.48
CA ASP A 335 14.86 29.95 -22.13
C ASP A 335 15.65 31.13 -21.51
N GLY A 336 16.94 30.93 -21.27
CA GLY A 336 17.82 31.85 -20.56
C GLY A 336 17.82 31.73 -19.03
N ASP A 337 16.91 30.94 -18.44
CA ASP A 337 16.93 30.67 -16.99
C ASP A 337 18.31 30.14 -16.57
N THR A 338 18.76 30.58 -15.38
CA THR A 338 20.01 30.07 -14.80
C THR A 338 19.72 28.78 -14.05
N ILE A 339 20.24 27.67 -14.58
CA ILE A 339 19.95 26.33 -14.08
C ILE A 339 21.23 25.57 -13.75
N VAL A 340 21.06 24.53 -12.95
CA VAL A 340 22.03 23.44 -12.81
C VAL A 340 21.40 22.14 -13.28
N LEU A 341 22.24 21.18 -13.65
CA LEU A 341 21.84 19.85 -14.12
C LEU A 341 22.35 18.75 -13.20
N GLY A 342 21.58 17.67 -13.10
CA GLY A 342 21.93 16.44 -12.40
C GLY A 342 21.67 15.22 -13.29
N PHE A 343 22.61 14.27 -13.34
CA PHE A 343 22.49 13.07 -14.17
C PHE A 343 22.84 11.79 -13.42
N ASP A 344 21.95 10.81 -13.51
CA ASP A 344 22.17 9.44 -13.04
C ASP A 344 21.77 8.47 -14.16
N GLY A 345 22.69 7.58 -14.55
CA GLY A 345 22.57 6.83 -15.79
C GLY A 345 22.90 5.35 -15.65
N SER A 346 22.11 4.52 -16.32
CA SER A 346 22.34 3.07 -16.43
C SER A 346 22.53 2.64 -17.87
N ARG A 347 23.33 1.59 -18.11
CA ARG A 347 23.51 0.96 -19.44
C ARG A 347 22.73 -0.36 -19.56
N GLY A 348 21.65 -0.51 -18.80
CA GLY A 348 20.88 -1.74 -18.72
C GLY A 348 21.58 -2.82 -17.87
N ARG A 349 20.96 -4.01 -17.78
CA ARG A 349 21.50 -5.14 -17.01
C ARG A 349 21.44 -6.44 -17.82
N VAL A 350 22.49 -7.25 -17.75
CA VAL A 350 22.55 -8.60 -18.37
C VAL A 350 21.66 -9.61 -17.61
N ARG A 351 21.43 -9.38 -16.31
CA ARG A 351 20.50 -10.14 -15.46
C ARG A 351 19.74 -9.17 -14.55
N GLY A 352 18.43 -9.38 -14.38
CA GLY A 352 17.54 -8.49 -13.62
C GLY A 352 16.82 -7.47 -14.51
N LYS A 353 16.11 -6.50 -13.90
CA LYS A 353 15.45 -5.41 -14.63
C LYS A 353 16.41 -4.23 -14.82
N ALA A 354 16.50 -3.70 -16.05
CA ALA A 354 17.31 -2.51 -16.36
C ALA A 354 16.93 -1.32 -15.46
N ASP A 355 17.91 -0.56 -14.97
CA ASP A 355 17.65 0.70 -14.25
C ASP A 355 17.30 1.83 -15.24
N ALA A 356 16.74 2.93 -14.74
CA ALA A 356 16.44 4.09 -15.59
C ALA A 356 17.71 4.92 -15.82
N THR A 357 17.64 5.80 -16.82
CA THR A 357 18.57 6.93 -16.94
C THR A 357 17.76 8.21 -16.76
N ALA A 358 18.27 9.18 -16.02
CA ALA A 358 17.58 10.41 -15.71
C ALA A 358 18.50 11.63 -15.80
N LEU A 359 17.99 12.68 -16.42
CA LEU A 359 18.56 14.02 -16.46
C LEU A 359 17.51 14.98 -15.86
N THR A 360 17.90 15.69 -14.81
CA THR A 360 17.03 16.66 -14.12
C THR A 360 17.69 18.03 -14.09
N GLY A 361 16.86 19.07 -14.06
CA GLY A 361 17.30 20.45 -13.96
C GLY A 361 16.78 21.10 -12.68
N MET A 362 17.53 22.05 -12.14
CA MET A 362 17.05 22.89 -11.04
C MET A 362 17.35 24.36 -11.32
N ARG A 363 16.34 25.22 -11.28
CA ARG A 363 16.53 26.68 -11.41
C ARG A 363 17.13 27.23 -10.13
N VAL A 364 18.23 27.97 -10.26
CA VAL A 364 19.04 28.42 -9.12
C VAL A 364 18.32 29.50 -8.29
N GLU A 365 17.50 30.34 -8.92
CA GLU A 365 16.85 31.48 -8.26
C GLU A 365 15.89 31.05 -7.14
N ASP A 366 15.09 30.00 -7.38
CA ASP A 366 14.00 29.58 -6.50
C ASP A 366 14.03 28.07 -6.17
N LYS A 367 15.14 27.39 -6.47
CA LYS A 367 15.35 25.94 -6.28
C LYS A 367 14.21 25.10 -6.88
N HIS A 368 13.71 25.49 -8.06
CA HIS A 368 12.65 24.76 -8.75
C HIS A 368 13.21 23.59 -9.56
N LEU A 369 12.94 22.36 -9.11
CA LEU A 369 13.32 21.10 -9.74
C LEU A 369 12.38 20.76 -10.90
N PHE A 370 12.91 20.36 -12.04
CA PHE A 370 12.13 19.96 -13.21
C PHE A 370 12.76 18.79 -13.98
N GLU A 371 11.91 18.07 -14.70
CA GLU A 371 12.33 16.99 -15.57
C GLU A 371 12.94 17.55 -16.86
N VAL A 372 14.15 17.11 -17.19
CA VAL A 372 14.73 17.33 -18.53
C VAL A 372 14.49 16.10 -19.41
N GLY A 373 14.74 14.91 -18.87
CA GLY A 373 14.35 13.63 -19.48
C GLY A 373 14.57 12.45 -18.56
N VAL A 374 13.65 11.48 -18.61
CA VAL A 374 13.77 10.18 -17.94
C VAL A 374 13.53 9.07 -18.96
N TRP A 375 14.50 8.17 -19.07
CA TRP A 375 14.49 7.05 -20.02
C TRP A 375 14.36 5.73 -19.24
N GLU A 376 13.31 4.97 -19.53
CA GLU A 376 13.00 3.70 -18.86
C GLU A 376 12.57 2.63 -19.85
N ALA A 377 12.83 1.36 -19.50
CA ALA A 377 12.25 0.23 -20.20
C ALA A 377 10.73 0.19 -19.98
N GLY A 378 9.97 0.15 -21.08
CA GLY A 378 8.55 -0.10 -21.09
C GLY A 378 8.20 -1.57 -20.81
N PRO A 379 6.91 -1.89 -20.62
CA PRO A 379 6.46 -3.24 -20.28
C PRO A 379 6.74 -4.30 -21.37
N ASN A 380 6.94 -3.87 -22.61
CA ASN A 380 7.19 -4.74 -23.77
C ASN A 380 8.65 -4.72 -24.23
N ASP A 381 9.52 -3.95 -23.55
CA ASP A 381 10.93 -3.87 -23.93
C ASP A 381 11.69 -5.12 -23.50
N GLY A 382 12.66 -5.50 -24.34
CA GLY A 382 13.53 -6.65 -24.10
C GLY A 382 14.39 -6.49 -22.84
N GLN A 383 14.88 -7.61 -22.31
CA GLN A 383 15.78 -7.61 -21.15
C GLN A 383 17.11 -6.89 -21.43
N ASP A 384 17.46 -6.74 -22.71
CA ASP A 384 18.63 -6.05 -23.24
C ASP A 384 18.42 -4.54 -23.48
N TRP A 385 17.29 -3.97 -23.06
CA TRP A 385 17.00 -2.54 -23.21
C TRP A 385 18.12 -1.67 -22.63
N GLN A 386 18.48 -0.64 -23.41
CA GLN A 386 19.41 0.42 -23.00
C GLN A 386 18.88 1.77 -23.48
N PRO A 387 19.13 2.85 -22.73
CA PRO A 387 18.81 4.20 -23.18
C PRO A 387 19.60 4.53 -24.45
N ASN A 388 18.96 5.28 -25.36
CA ASN A 388 19.65 5.80 -26.54
C ASN A 388 20.61 6.92 -26.14
N VAL A 389 21.91 6.62 -26.15
CA VAL A 389 22.96 7.59 -25.78
C VAL A 389 22.90 8.88 -26.61
N LEU A 390 22.57 8.79 -27.90
CA LEU A 390 22.47 9.96 -28.77
C LEU A 390 21.32 10.89 -28.37
N ASP A 391 20.21 10.32 -27.87
CA ASP A 391 19.07 11.09 -27.39
C ASP A 391 19.42 11.81 -26.08
N VAL A 392 20.10 11.14 -25.17
CA VAL A 392 20.63 11.75 -23.93
C VAL A 392 21.60 12.89 -24.27
N ASP A 393 22.56 12.67 -25.17
CA ASP A 393 23.51 13.69 -25.61
C ASP A 393 22.82 14.90 -26.26
N ALA A 394 21.80 14.64 -27.10
CA ALA A 394 21.00 15.68 -27.72
C ALA A 394 20.25 16.51 -26.67
N ARG A 395 19.72 15.85 -25.63
CA ARG A 395 19.00 16.54 -24.55
C ARG A 395 19.92 17.40 -23.69
N VAL A 396 21.13 16.92 -23.40
CA VAL A 396 22.16 17.74 -22.73
C VAL A 396 22.51 18.95 -23.61
N ALA A 397 22.70 18.76 -24.92
CA ALA A 397 23.00 19.87 -25.83
C ALA A 397 21.88 20.91 -25.87
N ASP A 398 20.61 20.48 -25.94
CA ASP A 398 19.43 21.36 -25.90
C ASP A 398 19.42 22.22 -24.62
N CYS A 399 19.78 21.64 -23.46
CA CYS A 399 19.88 22.42 -22.22
C CYS A 399 20.94 23.52 -22.28
N PHE A 400 22.12 23.23 -22.83
CA PHE A 400 23.20 24.23 -22.97
C PHE A 400 22.92 25.27 -24.05
N GLU A 401 22.04 24.98 -25.02
CA GLU A 401 21.59 25.94 -26.03
C GLU A 401 20.51 26.87 -25.46
N ARG A 402 19.55 26.32 -24.71
CA ARG A 402 18.37 27.04 -24.24
C ARG A 402 18.56 27.76 -22.92
N PHE A 403 19.43 27.26 -22.03
CA PHE A 403 19.55 27.76 -20.66
C PHE A 403 20.96 28.24 -20.33
N ASN A 404 21.07 29.08 -19.31
CA ASN A 404 22.36 29.43 -18.72
C ASN A 404 22.76 28.35 -17.70
N VAL A 405 23.34 27.24 -18.19
CA VAL A 405 23.77 26.12 -17.35
C VAL A 405 25.06 26.48 -16.60
N VAL A 406 24.95 26.66 -15.28
CA VAL A 406 26.07 27.12 -14.43
C VAL A 406 26.73 26.00 -13.63
N GLY A 407 26.13 24.82 -13.59
CA GLY A 407 26.65 23.62 -12.91
C GLY A 407 26.01 22.37 -13.51
N PHE A 408 26.76 21.28 -13.60
CA PHE A 408 26.26 20.01 -14.09
C PHE A 408 26.98 18.89 -13.36
N TYR A 409 26.29 18.14 -12.50
CA TYR A 409 26.84 17.03 -11.72
C TYR A 409 26.28 15.68 -12.21
N ALA A 410 27.15 14.69 -12.40
CA ALA A 410 26.78 13.38 -12.92
C ALA A 410 27.45 12.22 -12.17
N ASP A 411 26.79 11.07 -12.12
CA ASP A 411 27.44 9.78 -11.82
C ASP A 411 28.12 9.22 -13.09
N PRO A 412 29.46 9.06 -13.11
CA PRO A 412 30.17 8.50 -14.26
C PRO A 412 30.04 6.98 -14.39
N SER A 413 29.40 6.28 -13.44
CA SER A 413 29.26 4.82 -13.43
C SER A 413 28.49 4.35 -14.67
N GLY A 414 29.13 3.52 -15.51
CA GLY A 414 28.56 3.09 -16.79
C GLY A 414 28.59 4.14 -17.91
N TRP A 415 28.74 5.43 -17.59
CA TRP A 415 28.69 6.57 -18.52
C TRP A 415 30.02 7.35 -18.62
N THR A 416 31.14 6.74 -18.22
CA THR A 416 32.43 7.42 -18.05
C THR A 416 32.92 8.15 -19.33
N GLY A 417 32.75 7.52 -20.50
CA GLY A 417 33.15 8.13 -21.78
C GLY A 417 32.30 9.35 -22.16
N GLN A 418 30.99 9.27 -21.92
CA GLN A 418 30.04 10.35 -22.19
C GLN A 418 30.27 11.53 -21.24
N VAL A 419 30.40 11.26 -19.94
CA VAL A 419 30.70 12.29 -18.94
C VAL A 419 32.01 13.00 -19.27
N ALA A 420 33.08 12.27 -19.62
CA ALA A 420 34.33 12.89 -20.07
C ALA A 420 34.15 13.75 -21.34
N GLY A 421 33.30 13.31 -22.28
CA GLY A 421 32.93 14.09 -23.46
C GLY A 421 32.18 15.39 -23.11
N TRP A 422 31.23 15.33 -22.17
CA TRP A 422 30.52 16.50 -21.66
C TRP A 422 31.46 17.45 -20.92
N GLU A 423 32.43 16.93 -20.14
CA GLU A 423 33.42 17.75 -19.47
C GLU A 423 34.28 18.51 -20.50
N ALA A 424 34.81 17.80 -21.49
CA ALA A 424 35.60 18.41 -22.56
C ALA A 424 34.82 19.53 -23.28
N LYS A 425 33.53 19.29 -23.57
CA LYS A 425 32.68 20.22 -24.33
C LYS A 425 32.19 21.41 -23.50
N TYR A 426 31.78 21.18 -22.24
CA TYR A 426 30.98 22.14 -21.49
C TYR A 426 31.65 22.75 -20.25
N HIS A 427 32.81 22.25 -19.79
CA HIS A 427 33.46 22.74 -18.55
C HIS A 427 33.69 24.26 -18.49
N ARG A 428 33.83 24.93 -19.64
CA ARG A 428 34.04 26.38 -19.74
C ARG A 428 32.80 27.21 -19.40
N PHE A 429 31.60 26.63 -19.50
CA PHE A 429 30.33 27.28 -19.17
C PHE A 429 29.99 27.11 -17.68
N LEU A 430 30.55 26.08 -17.04
CA LEU A 430 30.26 25.75 -15.64
C LEU A 430 30.98 26.71 -14.69
N ARG A 431 30.19 27.40 -13.86
CA ARG A 431 30.66 28.27 -12.78
C ARG A 431 30.96 27.50 -11.51
N VAL A 432 30.26 26.40 -11.28
CA VAL A 432 30.53 25.45 -10.19
C VAL A 432 30.93 24.11 -10.76
N ARG A 433 31.81 23.42 -10.06
CA ARG A 433 32.49 22.21 -10.53
C ARG A 433 32.54 21.21 -9.40
N ALA A 434 32.26 19.95 -9.71
CA ALA A 434 32.31 18.86 -8.75
C ALA A 434 33.72 18.71 -8.15
N SER A 435 34.75 18.80 -9.00
CA SER A 435 36.14 18.93 -8.58
C SER A 435 36.97 19.75 -9.58
N ARG A 436 38.24 20.01 -9.24
CA ARG A 436 39.16 20.73 -10.13
C ARG A 436 39.51 19.92 -11.38
N SER A 437 39.67 18.60 -11.24
CA SER A 437 40.07 17.69 -12.31
C SER A 437 38.89 17.11 -13.09
N GLU A 438 37.74 16.96 -12.43
CA GLU A 438 36.52 16.37 -12.99
C GLU A 438 35.35 17.33 -12.68
N PRO A 439 35.09 18.32 -13.57
CA PRO A 439 34.08 19.34 -13.32
C PRO A 439 32.64 18.83 -13.24
N ILE A 440 32.33 17.69 -13.85
CA ILE A 440 30.98 17.11 -13.93
C ILE A 440 30.88 15.83 -13.10
N ALA A 441 31.91 14.98 -13.08
CA ALA A 441 31.86 13.76 -12.28
C ALA A 441 31.82 14.08 -10.77
N ALA A 442 30.65 13.94 -10.16
CA ALA A 442 30.37 14.39 -8.80
C ALA A 442 30.11 13.24 -7.82
N TRP A 443 30.02 12.02 -8.33
CA TRP A 443 29.76 10.85 -7.50
C TRP A 443 31.03 10.38 -6.78
N PRO A 444 31.00 10.16 -5.45
CA PRO A 444 32.13 9.54 -4.74
C PRO A 444 32.40 8.14 -5.31
N ARG A 445 33.66 7.71 -5.36
CA ARG A 445 34.08 6.38 -5.91
C ARG A 445 33.48 5.15 -5.17
N GLY A 446 32.59 5.36 -4.21
CA GLY A 446 31.73 4.38 -3.55
C GLY A 446 30.59 5.10 -2.81
N LYS A 447 29.54 4.36 -2.39
CA LYS A 447 28.46 4.92 -1.55
C LYS A 447 28.96 5.14 -0.10
N ASP A 448 29.82 6.14 0.09
CA ASP A 448 30.38 6.54 1.38
C ASP A 448 29.47 7.54 2.13
N SER A 449 29.93 8.04 3.28
CA SER A 449 29.16 8.98 4.11
C SER A 449 28.70 10.24 3.39
N ARG A 450 29.37 10.66 2.31
CA ARG A 450 29.01 11.86 1.55
C ARG A 450 27.71 11.67 0.79
N VAL A 451 27.48 10.49 0.22
CA VAL A 451 26.22 10.20 -0.47
C VAL A 451 25.06 10.23 0.52
N SER A 452 25.25 9.67 1.72
CA SER A 452 24.24 9.72 2.78
C SER A 452 23.88 11.16 3.18
N GLU A 453 24.88 12.05 3.26
CA GLU A 453 24.67 13.46 3.57
C GLU A 453 23.91 14.19 2.44
N MET A 454 24.23 13.92 1.18
CA MET A 454 23.52 14.50 0.03
C MET A 454 22.06 14.06 -0.01
N VAL A 455 21.79 12.78 0.26
CA VAL A 455 20.43 12.20 0.31
C VAL A 455 19.60 12.89 1.40
N GLU A 456 20.14 13.05 2.62
CA GLU A 456 19.40 13.72 3.70
C GLU A 456 19.22 15.22 3.43
N LYS A 457 20.22 15.91 2.88
CA LYS A 457 20.10 17.34 2.54
C LYS A 457 18.96 17.65 1.58
N LEU A 458 18.77 16.84 0.53
CA LEU A 458 17.63 17.02 -0.37
C LEU A 458 16.31 16.71 0.35
N ARG A 459 16.27 15.66 1.18
CA ARG A 459 15.07 15.27 1.93
C ARG A 459 14.61 16.37 2.87
N GLU A 460 15.53 16.91 3.67
CA GLU A 460 15.26 18.01 4.60
C GLU A 460 14.71 19.23 3.87
N ALA A 461 15.26 19.56 2.70
CA ALA A 461 14.77 20.67 1.88
C ALA A 461 13.36 20.44 1.32
N ILE A 462 13.00 19.20 0.95
CA ILE A 462 11.64 18.82 0.54
C ILE A 462 10.67 18.96 1.72
N VAL A 463 11.01 18.37 2.87
CA VAL A 463 10.17 18.39 4.06
C VAL A 463 9.95 19.81 4.58
N ALA A 464 10.98 20.66 4.52
CA ALA A 464 10.89 22.06 4.91
C ALA A 464 10.20 22.96 3.87
N GLY A 465 9.84 22.44 2.69
CA GLY A 465 9.27 23.24 1.59
C GLY A 465 10.24 24.27 0.99
N GLU A 466 11.55 24.06 1.13
CA GLU A 466 12.58 24.96 0.60
C GLU A 466 12.84 24.77 -0.90
N VAL A 467 12.37 23.66 -1.46
CA VAL A 467 12.42 23.36 -2.89
C VAL A 467 11.00 23.29 -3.43
N SER A 468 10.86 23.52 -4.73
CA SER A 468 9.61 23.23 -5.45
C SER A 468 9.90 22.32 -6.63
N MET A 469 8.90 21.59 -7.10
CA MET A 469 9.04 20.62 -8.18
C MET A 469 7.97 20.85 -9.26
N SER A 470 8.35 20.70 -10.52
CA SER A 470 7.41 20.71 -11.65
C SER A 470 6.46 19.50 -11.57
N SER A 471 5.29 19.59 -12.22
CA SER A 471 4.35 18.47 -12.33
C SER A 471 4.83 17.41 -13.35
N SER A 472 5.86 16.66 -13.00
CA SER A 472 6.38 15.51 -13.77
C SER A 472 5.90 14.20 -13.17
N ALA A 473 5.26 13.36 -13.99
CA ALA A 473 4.84 12.03 -13.60
C ALA A 473 6.03 11.10 -13.32
N ALA A 474 7.12 11.24 -14.07
CA ALA A 474 8.34 10.44 -13.88
C ALA A 474 9.02 10.80 -12.55
N LEU A 475 9.24 12.10 -12.27
CA LEU A 475 9.80 12.53 -10.99
C LEU A 475 8.94 12.04 -9.83
N LEU A 476 7.63 12.30 -9.87
CA LEU A 476 6.71 11.87 -8.81
C LEU A 476 6.83 10.37 -8.54
N ARG A 477 6.77 9.54 -9.58
CA ARG A 477 6.88 8.08 -9.45
C ARG A 477 8.22 7.66 -8.85
N HIS A 478 9.34 8.21 -9.32
CA HIS A 478 10.66 7.83 -8.79
C HIS A 478 10.86 8.21 -7.33
N PHE A 479 10.38 9.39 -6.92
CA PHE A 479 10.46 9.81 -5.53
C PHE A 479 9.58 8.92 -4.63
N LEU A 480 8.38 8.54 -5.07
CA LEU A 480 7.49 7.63 -4.32
C LEU A 480 8.01 6.19 -4.25
N ASN A 481 8.80 5.77 -5.24
CA ASN A 481 9.44 4.46 -5.28
C ASN A 481 10.66 4.35 -4.36
N ALA A 482 11.29 5.48 -4.03
CA ALA A 482 12.54 5.49 -3.29
C ALA A 482 12.34 5.07 -1.83
N ARG A 483 13.15 4.11 -1.39
CA ARG A 483 13.26 3.65 -0.01
C ARG A 483 14.58 4.07 0.60
N ARG A 484 14.63 4.18 1.91
CA ARG A 484 15.69 4.74 2.74
C ARG A 484 16.15 3.66 3.70
N ARG A 485 17.36 3.15 3.48
CA ARG A 485 17.94 2.11 4.35
C ARG A 485 19.07 2.67 5.18
N ALA A 486 19.05 2.35 6.47
CA ALA A 486 20.13 2.70 7.39
C ALA A 486 21.41 1.96 7.00
N THR A 487 22.52 2.69 6.99
CA THR A 487 23.87 2.18 6.79
C THR A 487 24.77 2.68 7.92
N ARG A 488 26.00 2.17 8.00
CA ARG A 488 26.99 2.61 9.02
C ARG A 488 27.29 4.12 8.95
N SER A 489 27.02 4.76 7.82
CA SER A 489 27.37 6.15 7.52
C SER A 489 26.16 7.06 7.29
N GLY A 490 24.96 6.66 7.70
CA GLY A 490 23.71 7.40 7.50
C GLY A 490 22.73 6.63 6.61
N TYR A 491 21.88 7.33 5.88
CA TYR A 491 20.84 6.70 5.06
C TYR A 491 21.19 6.73 3.57
N LEU A 492 20.92 5.63 2.87
CA LEU A 492 21.04 5.53 1.42
C LEU A 492 19.72 5.13 0.79
N LEU A 493 19.57 5.52 -0.48
CA LEU A 493 18.41 5.15 -1.28
C LEU A 493 18.54 3.75 -1.87
N TYR A 494 17.45 3.01 -1.79
CA TYR A 494 17.28 1.70 -2.39
C TYR A 494 15.91 1.63 -3.05
N LYS A 495 15.78 0.69 -3.97
CA LYS A 495 14.47 0.19 -4.37
C LYS A 495 13.90 -0.67 -3.25
N ASP A 496 12.62 -0.97 -3.36
CA ASP A 496 11.94 -1.90 -2.47
C ASP A 496 12.71 -3.22 -2.31
N TYR A 497 13.20 -3.77 -3.42
CA TYR A 497 14.11 -4.92 -3.47
C TYR A 497 15.03 -4.87 -4.71
N PRO A 498 16.13 -5.64 -4.76
CA PRO A 498 17.19 -5.50 -5.78
C PRO A 498 16.74 -5.56 -7.25
N ASP A 499 15.68 -6.32 -7.56
CA ASP A 499 15.11 -6.51 -8.90
C ASP A 499 13.73 -5.84 -9.09
N SER A 500 13.39 -4.87 -8.24
CA SER A 500 12.12 -4.17 -8.33
C SER A 500 11.94 -3.46 -9.71
N PRO A 501 10.73 -3.53 -10.31
CA PRO A 501 10.40 -2.72 -11.48
C PRO A 501 10.48 -1.23 -11.19
N ASP A 502 10.32 -0.84 -9.93
CA ASP A 502 10.21 0.54 -9.49
C ASP A 502 11.57 1.24 -9.56
N LYS A 503 11.65 2.27 -10.41
CA LYS A 503 12.88 3.02 -10.67
C LYS A 503 13.00 4.20 -9.72
N ILE A 504 14.24 4.55 -9.39
CA ILE A 504 14.57 5.61 -8.43
C ILE A 504 15.65 6.56 -8.95
N ASP A 505 16.16 6.34 -10.16
CA ASP A 505 17.35 7.01 -10.71
C ASP A 505 17.14 8.54 -10.83
N ALA A 506 15.91 8.98 -11.16
CA ALA A 506 15.57 10.40 -11.15
C ALA A 506 15.68 11.07 -9.76
N VAL A 507 15.61 10.33 -8.65
CA VAL A 507 15.86 10.87 -7.30
C VAL A 507 17.35 11.16 -7.12
N TYR A 508 18.23 10.27 -7.59
CA TYR A 508 19.68 10.49 -7.56
C TYR A 508 20.11 11.61 -8.50
N ALA A 509 19.55 11.69 -9.71
CA ALA A 509 19.75 12.82 -10.59
C ALA A 509 19.31 14.14 -9.93
N SER A 510 18.14 14.16 -9.29
CA SER A 510 17.62 15.33 -8.56
C SER A 510 18.50 15.73 -7.38
N MET A 511 19.05 14.76 -6.66
CA MET A 511 20.02 14.99 -5.58
C MET A 511 21.29 15.65 -6.11
N LEU A 512 21.84 15.19 -7.23
CA LEU A 512 23.02 15.80 -7.86
C LEU A 512 22.74 17.23 -8.35
N ALA A 513 21.57 17.47 -8.96
CA ALA A 513 21.13 18.81 -9.34
C ALA A 513 21.01 19.73 -8.13
N TYR A 514 20.43 19.24 -7.02
CA TYR A 514 20.31 20.01 -5.79
C TYR A 514 21.68 20.39 -5.21
N MET A 515 22.63 19.45 -5.17
CA MET A 515 24.00 19.73 -4.70
C MET A 515 24.69 20.79 -5.57
N ALA A 516 24.60 20.68 -6.89
CA ALA A 516 25.10 21.71 -7.80
C ALA A 516 24.43 23.07 -7.56
N CYS A 517 23.13 23.09 -7.22
CA CYS A 517 22.39 24.31 -6.93
C CYS A 517 22.91 24.98 -5.65
N ILE A 518 23.12 24.20 -4.58
CA ILE A 518 23.67 24.71 -3.32
C ILE A 518 25.09 25.27 -3.53
N ASP A 519 25.92 24.61 -4.33
CA ASP A 519 27.25 25.12 -4.68
C ASP A 519 27.16 26.42 -5.50
N ALA A 520 26.22 26.49 -6.46
CA ALA A 520 26.01 27.68 -7.27
C ALA A 520 25.58 28.89 -6.42
N ILE A 521 24.64 28.68 -5.50
CA ILE A 521 24.20 29.71 -4.54
C ILE A 521 25.37 30.15 -3.66
N SER A 522 26.17 29.20 -3.16
CA SER A 522 27.35 29.48 -2.34
C SER A 522 28.43 30.27 -3.09
N ALA A 523 28.60 30.01 -4.39
CA ALA A 523 29.46 30.76 -5.29
C ALA A 523 28.89 32.14 -5.72
N GLY A 524 27.74 32.53 -5.18
CA GLY A 524 27.08 33.82 -5.46
C GLY A 524 26.40 33.89 -6.82
N VAL A 525 26.10 32.76 -7.46
CA VAL A 525 25.26 32.71 -8.66
C VAL A 525 23.81 33.04 -8.26
N GLY A 526 23.16 33.95 -8.98
CA GLY A 526 21.78 34.37 -8.68
C GLY A 526 21.63 35.62 -7.80
N ARG A 527 22.68 36.12 -7.13
CA ARG A 527 22.62 37.42 -6.43
C ARG A 527 22.59 38.57 -7.44
N ARG A 528 21.46 39.29 -7.56
CA ARG A 528 21.40 40.58 -8.27
C ARG A 528 22.50 41.50 -7.69
N ARG A 529 23.45 41.93 -8.52
CA ARG A 529 24.43 42.98 -8.15
C ARG A 529 23.65 44.21 -7.71
N SER A 530 23.57 44.50 -6.41
CA SER A 530 23.08 45.81 -5.97
C SER A 530 24.00 46.86 -6.58
N LYS A 531 23.43 47.86 -7.26
CA LYS A 531 24.19 49.01 -7.74
C LYS A 531 24.84 49.63 -6.50
N ARG A 532 26.16 49.54 -6.43
CA ARG A 532 27.00 50.20 -5.42
C ARG A 532 26.67 51.70 -5.48
N LYS A 533 25.77 52.18 -4.60
CA LYS A 533 25.63 53.62 -4.39
C LYS A 533 27.00 54.10 -3.93
N LYS A 534 27.65 54.93 -4.76
CA LYS A 534 28.79 55.72 -4.31
C LYS A 534 28.28 56.52 -3.11
N GLY A 535 28.68 56.12 -1.91
CA GLY A 535 28.54 56.98 -0.74
C GLY A 535 29.36 58.23 -1.01
N ALA A 536 28.68 59.35 -1.23
CA ALA A 536 29.26 60.64 -0.96
C ALA A 536 29.42 60.70 0.56
N PHE A 537 30.68 60.82 1.01
CA PHE A 537 30.95 61.33 2.33
C PHE A 537 30.44 62.77 2.38
N ILE A 538 29.54 63.05 3.33
CA ILE A 538 29.46 64.33 4.04
C ILE A 538 29.38 63.98 5.52
#